data_AF-A0A7W2MIY2-F1
#
_entry.id   AF-A0A7W2MIY2-F1
#
_cell.length_a   1.000
_cell.length_b   1.000
_cell.length_c   1.000
_cell.angle_alpha   90.00
_cell.angle_beta   90.00
_cell.angle_gamma   90.00
#
_symmetry.space_group_name_H-M   'P 1'
#
loop_
_entity.id
_entity.type
_entity.pdbx_description
1 polymer ?
#
loop_
_entity_poly.entity_id
_entity_poly.type
_entity_poly.pdbx_seq_one_letter_code
_entity_poly.pdbx_strand_id
1 'polypeptide(L)' 'MSELLKKPLLPADDDCCGGGACCPCVWDHYYSEHEKWRLQQAELQAKEQAINAEQP' A
#
# COMPACT_ATOMS: atom_id res chain seq x y z
N MET A 1 11.97 6.95 13.77
CA MET A 1 11.03 7.57 12.82
C MET A 1 10.17 6.45 12.27
N SER A 2 8.87 6.44 12.54
CA SER A 2 7.98 5.43 11.95
C SER A 2 7.77 5.82 10.49
N GLU A 3 8.45 5.15 9.55
CA GLU A 3 8.25 5.38 8.13
C GLU A 3 6.87 4.84 7.74
N LEU A 4 5.89 5.74 7.73
CA LEU A 4 4.56 5.46 7.23
C LEU A 4 4.67 5.24 5.72
N LEU A 5 4.33 4.03 5.28
CA LEU A 5 4.21 3.72 3.86
C LEU A 5 3.14 4.66 3.29
N LYS A 6 3.47 5.34 2.20
CA LYS A 6 2.51 6.14 1.46
C LYS A 6 1.67 5.22 0.58
N LYS A 7 0.39 5.55 0.42
CA LYS A 7 -0.50 4.79 -0.47
C LYS A 7 0.09 4.82 -1.89
N PRO A 8 0.35 3.67 -2.53
CA PRO A 8 0.83 3.66 -3.90
C PRO A 8 -0.23 4.26 -4.81
N LEU A 9 0.22 5.04 -5.80
CA LEU A 9 -0.63 5.62 -6.82
C LEU A 9 -1.08 4.51 -7.77
N LEU A 10 -2.36 4.53 -8.16
CA LEU A 10 -2.83 3.59 -9.17
C LEU A 10 -2.08 3.90 -10.47
N PRO A 11 -1.48 2.90 -11.11
CA PRO A 11 -0.89 3.10 -12.43
C PRO A 11 -1.97 3.47 -13.44
N ALA A 12 -1.63 4.29 -14.43
CA ALA A 12 -2.54 4.56 -15.52
C ALA A 12 -2.75 3.30 -16.37
N ASP A 13 -3.89 3.20 -17.05
CA ASP A 13 -4.15 2.09 -17.97
C ASP A 13 -3.09 2.05 -19.09
N ASP A 14 -2.60 3.23 -19.51
CA ASP A 14 -1.52 3.41 -20.49
C ASP A 14 -0.11 3.04 -19.96
N ASP A 15 0.11 2.97 -18.64
CA ASP A 15 1.39 2.50 -18.06
C ASP A 15 1.52 0.97 -18.18
N CYS A 16 0.39 0.28 -18.32
CA CYS A 16 0.38 -1.14 -18.62
C CYS A 16 0.66 -1.32 -20.11
N CYS A 17 1.94 -1.54 -20.46
CA CYS A 17 2.38 -1.83 -21.83
C CYS A 17 1.43 -2.84 -22.50
N GLY A 18 0.52 -2.33 -23.34
CA GLY A 18 -0.77 -2.92 -23.69
C GLY A 18 -0.71 -4.17 -24.59
N GLY A 19 0.00 -5.21 -24.15
CA GLY A 19 0.16 -6.42 -24.95
C GLY A 19 1.13 -7.46 -24.39
N GLY A 20 1.36 -7.53 -23.07
CA GLY A 20 2.12 -8.64 -22.47
C GLY A 20 3.61 -8.71 -22.84
N ALA A 21 4.18 -7.64 -23.43
CA ALA A 21 5.57 -7.61 -23.89
C ALA A 21 6.57 -7.12 -22.81
N CYS A 22 6.09 -6.47 -21.76
CA CYS A 22 6.92 -5.97 -20.66
C CYS A 22 6.58 -6.72 -19.37
N CYS A 23 7.29 -7.83 -19.12
CA CYS A 23 7.37 -8.42 -17.80
C CYS A 23 8.53 -7.77 -17.05
N PRO A 24 8.34 -7.19 -15.85
CA PRO A 24 7.17 -7.32 -14.96
C PRO A 24 6.04 -6.31 -15.22
N CYS A 25 4.79 -6.73 -15.01
CA CYS A 25 3.63 -5.86 -15.10
C CYS A 25 3.67 -4.80 -13.98
N VAL A 26 3.42 -3.55 -14.33
CA VAL A 26 3.29 -2.43 -13.38
C VAL A 26 2.28 -2.73 -12.26
N TRP A 27 1.24 -3.51 -12.57
CA TRP A 27 0.24 -3.96 -11.59
C TRP A 27 0.81 -4.90 -10.53
N ASP A 28 1.73 -5.82 -10.86
CA ASP A 28 2.36 -6.70 -9.87
C ASP A 28 3.14 -5.91 -8.83
N HIS A 29 3.86 -4.88 -9.29
CA HIS A 29 4.57 -3.97 -8.41
C HIS A 29 3.60 -3.17 -7.53
N TYR A 30 2.56 -2.60 -8.15
CA TYR A 30 1.51 -1.87 -7.43
C TYR A 30 0.84 -2.72 -6.34
N TYR A 31 0.43 -3.95 -6.66
CA TYR A 31 -0.22 -4.85 -5.69
C TYR A 31 0.71 -5.22 -4.54
N SER A 32 1.99 -5.45 -4.82
CA SER A 32 3.00 -5.74 -3.80
C SER A 32 3.19 -4.57 -2.83
N GLU A 33 3.26 -3.34 -3.34
CA GLU A 33 3.37 -2.15 -2.49
C GLU A 33 2.06 -1.84 -1.75
N HIS A 34 0.92 -2.03 -2.42
CA HIS A 34 -0.40 -1.77 -1.87
C HIS A 34 -0.74 -2.74 -0.73
N GLU A 35 -0.32 -4.00 -0.83
CA GLU A 35 -0.43 -4.97 0.25
C GLU A 35 0.33 -4.51 1.50
N LYS A 36 1.60 -4.12 1.36
CA LYS A 36 2.41 -3.62 2.49
C LYS A 36 1.76 -2.40 3.13
N TRP A 37 1.23 -1.48 2.32
CA TRP A 37 0.51 -0.32 2.80
C TRP A 37 -0.74 -0.70 3.61
N ARG A 38 -1.56 -1.63 3.10
CA ARG A 38 -2.76 -2.11 3.81
C ARG A 38 -2.44 -2.75 5.16
N LEU A 39 -1.41 -3.60 5.21
CA LEU A 39 -0.97 -4.23 6.46
C LEU A 39 -0.54 -3.18 7.48
N GLN A 40 0.26 -2.21 7.04
CA GLN A 40 0.70 -1.14 7.93
C GLN A 40 -0.47 -0.29 8.43
N GLN A 41 -1.43 0.06 7.56
CA GLN A 41 -2.63 0.81 7.98
C GLN A 41 -3.45 0.03 9.02
N ALA A 42 -3.62 -1.28 8.85
CA ALA A 42 -4.31 -2.11 9.83
C ALA A 42 -3.58 -2.14 11.18
N GLU A 43 -2.25 -2.27 11.18
CA GLU A 43 -1.45 -2.20 12.40
C GLU A 43 -1.55 -0.84 13.09
N LEU A 44 -1.55 0.26 12.32
CA LEU A 44 -1.68 1.61 12.85
C LEU A 44 -3.06 1.85 13.44
N GLN A 45 -4.12 1.41 12.77
CA GLN A 45 -5.49 1.51 13.32
C GLN A 45 -5.63 0.71 14.61
N ALA A 46 -5.08 -0.51 14.67
CA ALA A 46 -5.09 -1.30 15.88
C ALA A 46 -4.30 -0.63 17.03
N LYS A 47 -3.13 -0.05 16.73
CA LYS A 47 -2.32 0.70 17.69
C LYS A 47 -3.01 1.99 18.15
N GLU A 48 -3.62 2.73 17.23
CA GLU A 48 -4.34 3.97 17.53
C GLU A 48 -5.56 3.71 18.41
N GLN A 49 -6.32 2.65 18.13
CA GLN A 49 -7.42 2.21 19.00
C GLN A 49 -6.94 1.82 20.40
N ALA A 50 -5.81 1.10 20.51
CA ALA A 50 -5.24 0.74 21.80
C ALA A 50 -4.74 1.97 22.59
N ILE A 51 -4.08 2.92 21.92
CA ILE A 51 -3.63 4.18 22.54
C ILE A 51 -4.83 5.03 22.98
N ASN A 52 -5.85 5.18 22.14
CA ASN A 52 -7.03 5.97 22.46
C ASN A 52 -7.84 5.37 23.62
N ALA A 53 -7.91 4.05 23.71
CA ALA A 53 -8.60 3.34 24.79
C ALA A 53 -7.87 3.41 26.15
N GLU A 54 -6.56 3.69 26.17
CA GLU A 54 -5.75 3.78 27.39
C GLU A 54 -5.59 5.23 27.91
N GLN A 55 -6.20 6.22 27.25
CA GLN A 55 -6.27 7.60 27.78
C GLN A 55 -7.55 7.79 28.63
N PRO A 56 -7.45 7.85 29.99
CA PRO A 56 -8.58 8.11 30.89
C PRO A 56 -9.09 9.55 30.86
#